data_AF-A0A3B8K076-F1
#
_entry.id   AF-A0A3B8K076-F1
#
_cell.length_a   1.000
_cell.length_b   1.000
_cell.length_c   1.000
_cell.angle_alpha   90.00
_cell.angle_beta   90.00
_cell.angle_gamma   90.00
#
_symmetry.space_group_name_H-M   'P 1'
#
loop_
_entity.id
_entity.type
_entity.pdbx_description
1 polymer ?
#
loop_
_entity_poly.entity_id
_entity_poly.type
_entity_poly.pdbx_seq_one_letter_code
_entity_poly.pdbx_strand_id
1 'polypeptide(L)' 'MNNDLLFKEIEKLPENLKDELFNYIQYLKSKAAKEKYNLALLSESSLQKDWLKPEEDEAWNDL' A
#
# COMPACT_ATOMS: atom_id res chain seq x y z
N MET A 1 1.38 1.49 -19.84
CA MET A 1 0.91 0.21 -20.44
C MET A 1 -0.60 0.30 -20.58
N ASN A 2 -1.15 -0.04 -21.75
CA ASN A 2 -2.59 0.07 -21.97
C ASN A 2 -3.30 -1.17 -21.38
N ASN A 3 -4.32 -0.95 -20.53
CA ASN A 3 -5.01 -2.04 -19.84
C ASN A 3 -5.65 -3.04 -20.82
N ASP A 4 -6.12 -2.56 -21.97
CA ASP A 4 -6.76 -3.41 -22.98
C ASP A 4 -5.82 -4.45 -23.60
N LEU A 5 -4.53 -4.10 -23.78
CA LEU A 5 -3.53 -5.03 -24.30
C LEU A 5 -3.18 -6.10 -23.26
N LEU A 6 -3.15 -5.72 -21.99
CA LEU A 6 -2.88 -6.64 -20.89
C LEU A 6 -3.99 -7.70 -20.78
N PHE A 7 -5.26 -7.27 -20.80
CA PHE A 7 -6.39 -8.22 -20.71
C PHE A 7 -6.41 -9.20 -21.88
N LYS A 8 -6.14 -8.74 -23.10
CA LYS A 8 -6.07 -9.61 -24.28
C LYS A 8 -5.01 -10.71 -24.17
N GLU A 9 -3.86 -10.42 -23.57
CA GLU A 9 -2.83 -11.45 -23.38
C GLU A 9 -3.14 -12.39 -22.24
N ILE A 10 -3.79 -11.91 -21.17
CA ILE A 10 -4.26 -12.77 -20.09
C ILE A 10 -5.33 -13.75 -20.58
N GLU A 11 -6.24 -13.31 -21.44
CA GLU A 11 -7.29 -14.18 -22.02
C GLU A 11 -6.72 -15.32 -22.86
N LYS A 12 -5.61 -15.07 -23.57
CA LYS A 12 -4.93 -16.08 -24.40
C LYS A 12 -4.09 -17.08 -23.61
N LEU A 13 -3.86 -16.84 -22.31
CA LEU A 13 -3.09 -17.77 -21.50
C LEU A 13 -3.85 -19.10 -21.31
N PRO A 14 -3.14 -20.23 -21.27
CA PRO A 14 -3.65 -21.47 -20.73
C PRO A 14 -4.19 -21.30 -19.30
N GLU A 15 -5.25 -22.02 -18.93
CA GLU A 15 -5.90 -21.88 -17.61
C GLU A 15 -4.93 -22.11 -16.44
N ASN A 16 -4.01 -23.06 -16.57
CA ASN A 16 -2.99 -23.31 -15.54
C ASN A 16 -2.08 -22.09 -15.28
N LEU A 17 -1.85 -21.25 -16.29
CA LEU A 17 -1.08 -20.01 -16.13
C LEU A 17 -1.94 -18.85 -15.63
N LYS A 18 -3.26 -18.88 -15.87
CA LYS A 18 -4.19 -17.89 -15.28
C LYS A 18 -4.29 -18.07 -13.77
N ASP A 19 -4.30 -19.31 -13.28
CA ASP A 19 -4.26 -19.61 -11.85
C ASP A 19 -2.96 -19.11 -11.20
N GLU A 20 -1.82 -19.35 -11.85
CA GLU A 20 -0.52 -18.84 -11.39
C GLU A 20 -0.48 -17.31 -11.37
N LEU A 21 -0.98 -16.67 -12.43
CA LEU A 21 -1.08 -15.22 -12.51
C LEU A 21 -2.01 -14.65 -11.43
N PHE A 22 -3.14 -15.30 -11.17
CA PHE A 22 -4.07 -14.90 -10.11
C PHE A 22 -3.38 -14.93 -8.75
N ASN A 23 -2.68 -16.02 -8.44
CA ASN A 23 -1.90 -16.14 -7.20
C ASN A 23 -0.84 -15.04 -7.08
N TYR A 24 -0.16 -14.73 -8.18
CA TYR A 24 0.81 -13.64 -8.21
C TYR A 24 0.17 -12.26 -7.98
N ILE A 25 -1.00 -12.00 -8.56
CA ILE A 25 -1.75 -10.76 -8.32
C ILE A 25 -2.16 -10.65 -6.84
N GLN A 26 -2.61 -11.74 -6.21
CA GLN A 26 -2.94 -11.75 -4.77
C GLN A 26 -1.71 -11.49 -3.90
N TYR A 27 -0.56 -12.08 -4.27
CA TYR A 27 0.71 -11.79 -3.62
C TYR A 27 1.09 -10.30 -3.72
N LEU A 28 1.00 -9.70 -4.91
CA LEU A 28 1.30 -8.28 -5.10
C LEU A 28 0.39 -7.36 -4.29
N LYS A 29 -0.92 -7.65 -4.24
CA LYS A 29 -1.88 -6.90 -3.41
C LYS A 29 -1.51 -6.97 -1.93
N SER A 30 -1.19 -8.18 -1.45
CA SER A 30 -0.81 -8.41 -0.05
C SER A 30 0.49 -7.70 0.31
N LYS A 31 1.48 -7.74 -0.60
CA LYS A 31 2.76 -7.03 -0.45
C LYS A 31 2.55 -5.51 -0.38
N ALA A 32 1.77 -4.95 -1.30
CA ALA A 32 1.48 -3.51 -1.30
C ALA A 32 0.74 -3.05 -0.03
N ALA A 33 -0.20 -3.86 0.48
CA ALA A 33 -0.88 -3.58 1.74
C ALA A 33 0.10 -3.58 2.92
N LYS A 34 1.00 -4.56 2.98
CA LYS A 34 2.04 -4.64 4.02
C LYS A 34 3.03 -3.48 3.95
N GLU A 35 3.45 -3.08 2.74
CA GLU A 35 4.32 -1.92 2.55
C GLU A 35 3.65 -0.62 3.00
N LYS A 36 2.36 -0.42 2.68
CA LYS A 36 1.58 0.73 3.18
C LYS A 36 1.48 0.73 4.70
N TYR A 37 1.21 -0.42 5.32
CA TYR A 37 1.17 -0.54 6.78
C TYR A 37 2.52 -0.22 7.42
N ASN A 38 3.62 -0.76 6.87
CA ASN A 38 4.96 -0.47 7.36
C ASN A 38 5.33 1.01 7.20
N LEU A 39 4.92 1.66 6.09
CA LEU A 39 5.14 3.08 5.88
C LEU A 39 4.38 3.94 6.90
N ALA A 40 3.13 3.58 7.20
CA ALA A 40 2.35 4.24 8.25
C ALA A 40 3.03 4.13 9.62
N LEU A 41 3.44 2.92 10.01
CA LEU A 41 4.14 2.68 11.28
C LEU A 41 5.49 3.44 11.37
N LEU A 42 6.25 3.47 10.28
CA LEU A 42 7.50 4.25 10.23
C LEU A 42 7.24 5.76 10.32
N SER A 43 6.17 6.24 9.68
CA SER A 43 5.75 7.64 9.80
C SER A 43 5.31 8.00 11.21
N GLU A 44 4.62 7.11 11.94
CA GLU A 44 4.24 7.32 13.34
C GLU A 44 5.45 7.59 14.23
N SER A 45 6.51 6.77 14.11
CA SER A 45 7.75 6.96 14.88
C SER A 45 8.51 8.25 14.54
N SER A 46 8.34 8.77 13.33
CA SER A 46 8.94 10.03 12.89
C SER A 46 8.11 11.23 13.35
N LEU A 47 6.77 11.14 13.24
CA LEU A 47 5.80 12.15 13.68
C LEU A 47 5.76 12.28 15.21
N GLN A 48 5.95 11.19 15.95
CA GLN A 48 5.98 11.20 17.42
C GLN A 48 7.01 12.19 17.98
N LYS A 49 8.13 12.42 17.28
CA LYS A 49 9.20 13.34 17.69
C LYS A 49 8.80 14.81 17.61
N ASP A 50 7.87 15.14 16.71
CA ASP A 50 7.40 16.51 16.51
C ASP A 50 6.03 16.75 17.16
N TRP A 51 5.22 15.71 17.39
CA TRP A 51 3.88 15.79 18.00
C TRP A 51 3.88 15.86 19.54
N LEU A 52 4.90 15.33 20.22
CA LEU A 52 4.99 15.33 21.70
C LEU A 52 5.69 16.57 22.28
N LYS A 53 5.68 17.69 21.54
CA LYS A 53 6.26 18.95 22.01
C LYS A 53 5.23 19.68 22.88
N PRO A 54 5.57 20.07 24.12
CA PRO A 54 4.65 20.79 24.99
C PRO A 54 4.17 22.11 24.38
N GLU A 55 4.91 22.67 23.40
CA GLU A 55 4.50 23.85 22.64
C GLU A 55 3.28 23.62 21.72
N GLU A 56 3.05 22.38 21.27
CA GLU A 56 1.86 22.02 20.47
C GLU A 56 0.61 21.85 21.37
N ASP A 57 0.75 21.30 22.58
CA ASP A 57 -0.37 21.21 23.55
C ASP A 57 -0.93 22.60 23.92
N GLU A 58 -0.09 23.64 23.95
CA GLU A 58 -0.54 25.03 24.11
C GLU A 58 -1.29 25.56 22.88
N ALA A 59 -0.86 25.20 21.66
CA ALA A 59 -1.51 25.61 20.42
C ALA A 59 -2.89 24.95 20.19
N TRP A 60 -3.10 23.75 20.74
CA TRP A 60 -4.37 23.02 20.65
C TRP A 60 -5.39 23.41 21.73
N ASN A 61 -4.98 24.14 22.77
CA ASN A 61 -5.89 24.64 23.81
C ASN A 61 -6.78 25.81 23.33
N ASP A 62 -6.46 26.41 22.18
CA ASP A 62 -7.15 27.59 21.62
C ASP A 62 -7.99 27.26 20.36
N LEU A 63 -8.23 25.97 20.08
CA LEU A 63 -9.04 25.44 18.96
C LEU A 63 -10.34 24.80 19.45
#